data_AF-A0A366W5R3-F1
#
_entry.id   AF-A0A366W5R3-F1
#
_cell.length_a   1.000
_cell.length_b   1.000
_cell.length_c   1.000
_cell.angle_alpha   90.00
_cell.angle_beta   90.00
_cell.angle_gamma   90.00
#
_symmetry.space_group_name_H-M   'P 1'
#
loop_
_entity.id
_entity.type
_entity.pdbx_description
1 polymer ?
#
loop_
_entity_poly.entity_id
_entity_poly.type
_entity_poly.pdbx_seq_one_letter_code
_entity_poly.pdbx_strand_id
1 'polypeptide(L)'
;MWGMLTACGGGGAGGETAPAGFVGVHDEVTGLGVTPAGDLPTQGSAAYAGLIQLDLPIDGTAQTFEGAFDVTLGFDAGGTPVTGSVTDLASDAISLTGTLQIDNGAMNPGAVPSLDYQFTANIGGAVDEGGTIYSIDGTVAGDFYGAQWEGIAGVVFGDITQGVAVDIFDGTFVGQQAP
;
A
#
# COMPACT_ATOMS: atom_id res chain seq x y z
N MET A 1 24.92 -7.09 57.03
CA MET A 1 23.80 -8.03 57.09
C MET A 1 23.09 -7.92 55.76
N TRP A 2 23.17 -8.97 54.95
CA TRP A 2 22.45 -9.08 53.68
C TRP A 2 20.94 -8.97 53.90
N GLY A 3 20.28 -8.21 53.04
CA GLY A 3 18.85 -8.28 52.80
C GLY A 3 18.63 -8.25 51.30
N MET A 4 18.50 -9.45 50.72
CA MET A 4 18.19 -9.69 49.32
C MET A 4 16.85 -9.03 48.97
N LEU A 5 16.81 -8.20 47.93
CA LEU A 5 15.57 -7.85 47.25
C LEU A 5 15.39 -8.83 46.09
N THR A 6 14.43 -9.71 46.31
CA THR A 6 14.01 -10.83 45.48
C THR A 6 13.43 -10.33 44.16
N ALA A 7 13.91 -10.92 43.08
CA ALA A 7 13.22 -10.95 41.80
C ALA A 7 11.88 -11.71 41.95
N CYS A 8 10.84 -11.17 41.32
CA CYS A 8 9.63 -11.86 40.90
C CYS A 8 9.19 -11.10 39.63
N GLY A 9 9.12 -11.66 38.42
CA GLY A 9 8.83 -13.04 38.07
C GLY A 9 7.41 -13.12 37.52
N GLY A 10 7.27 -12.85 36.21
CA GLY A 10 6.27 -13.46 35.33
C GLY A 10 4.81 -13.07 35.50
N GLY A 11 4.18 -12.68 34.38
CA GLY A 11 2.73 -12.62 34.26
C GLY A 11 2.35 -12.10 32.90
N GLY A 12 2.14 -13.02 31.94
CA GLY A 12 1.76 -12.69 30.58
C GLY A 12 0.49 -11.85 30.54
N ALA A 13 0.57 -10.73 29.85
CA ALA A 13 -0.58 -10.10 29.24
C ALA A 13 -0.45 -10.40 27.75
N GLY A 14 -1.51 -10.99 27.17
CA GLY A 14 -1.58 -11.22 25.74
C GLY A 14 -1.18 -9.95 25.03
N GLY A 15 -0.14 -10.06 24.19
CA GLY A 15 0.12 -9.05 23.19
C GLY A 15 -1.10 -9.05 22.28
N GLU A 16 -2.09 -8.22 22.59
CA GLU A 16 -2.71 -7.45 21.53
C GLU A 16 -1.54 -6.67 20.95
N THR A 17 -0.88 -7.29 19.96
CA THR A 17 0.05 -6.61 19.08
C THR A 17 -0.73 -5.38 18.66
N ALA A 18 -0.21 -4.18 19.00
CA ALA A 18 -0.70 -2.98 18.36
C ALA A 18 -0.81 -3.29 16.86
N PRO A 19 -1.88 -2.85 16.16
CA PRO A 19 -1.98 -3.08 14.73
C PRO A 19 -0.61 -2.74 14.13
N ALA A 20 -0.01 -3.69 13.43
CA ALA A 20 1.30 -3.47 12.87
C ALA A 20 1.20 -2.21 12.02
N GLY A 21 1.98 -1.18 12.34
CA GLY A 21 2.10 -0.02 11.46
C GLY A 21 2.65 -0.49 10.11
N PHE A 22 2.56 0.35 9.08
CA PHE A 22 2.95 0.01 7.70
C PHE A 22 4.16 -0.92 7.58
N VAL A 23 5.28 -0.58 8.24
CA VAL A 23 6.53 -1.36 8.22
C VAL A 23 6.33 -2.81 8.67
N GLY A 24 5.57 -3.05 9.73
CA GLY A 24 5.35 -4.41 10.24
C GLY A 24 4.53 -5.26 9.29
N VAL A 25 3.48 -4.69 8.68
CA VAL A 25 2.65 -5.38 7.68
C VAL A 25 3.46 -5.63 6.41
N HIS A 26 4.25 -4.63 5.98
CA HIS A 26 5.14 -4.74 4.83
C HIS A 26 6.17 -5.86 5.01
N ASP A 27 6.84 -5.93 6.15
CA ASP A 27 7.83 -6.98 6.44
C ASP A 27 7.19 -8.37 6.54
N GLU A 28 5.98 -8.46 7.10
CA GLU A 28 5.20 -9.71 7.15
C GLU A 28 4.87 -10.22 5.74
N VAL A 29 4.30 -9.36 4.89
CA VAL A 29 3.91 -9.73 3.53
C VAL A 29 5.13 -10.05 2.67
N THR A 30 6.14 -9.16 2.67
CA THR A 30 7.33 -9.36 1.83
C THR A 30 8.18 -10.54 2.29
N GLY A 31 8.14 -10.87 3.59
CA GLY A 31 8.79 -12.04 4.17
C GLY A 31 8.24 -13.40 3.68
N LEU A 32 7.03 -13.43 3.10
CA LEU A 32 6.46 -14.64 2.50
C LEU A 32 7.18 -15.04 1.19
N GLY A 33 7.87 -14.10 0.56
CA GLY A 33 8.48 -14.26 -0.76
C GLY A 33 7.50 -14.06 -1.91
N VAL A 34 8.01 -13.59 -3.06
CA VAL A 34 7.16 -13.29 -4.23
C VAL A 34 6.56 -14.57 -4.81
N THR A 35 5.26 -14.54 -5.08
CA THR A 35 4.53 -15.61 -5.77
C THR A 35 5.04 -15.73 -7.21
N PRO A 36 5.46 -16.91 -7.70
CA PRO A 36 5.82 -17.08 -9.10
C PRO A 36 4.65 -16.74 -10.03
N ALA A 37 4.91 -16.03 -11.14
CA ALA A 37 3.85 -15.62 -12.08
C ALA A 37 3.04 -16.80 -12.64
N GLY A 38 3.66 -17.98 -12.78
CA GLY A 38 3.00 -19.21 -13.23
C GLY A 38 2.05 -19.84 -12.20
N ASP A 39 2.13 -19.42 -10.93
CA ASP A 39 1.28 -19.90 -9.84
C ASP A 39 0.05 -18.99 -9.63
N LEU A 40 0.00 -17.83 -10.29
CA LEU A 40 -1.15 -16.93 -10.21
C LEU A 40 -2.39 -17.56 -10.89
N PRO A 41 -3.60 -17.31 -10.35
CA PRO A 41 -4.83 -17.70 -11.02
C PRO A 41 -4.93 -17.10 -12.42
N THR A 42 -5.62 -17.80 -13.32
CA THR A 42 -5.90 -17.31 -14.69
C THR A 42 -7.31 -16.78 -14.86
N GLN A 43 -8.14 -16.91 -13.81
CA GLN A 43 -9.54 -16.50 -13.79
C GLN A 43 -9.96 -16.11 -12.37
N GLY A 44 -11.03 -15.31 -12.27
CA GLY A 44 -11.59 -14.86 -11.00
C GLY A 44 -10.93 -13.58 -10.47
N SER A 45 -11.15 -13.29 -9.19
CA SER A 45 -10.65 -12.07 -8.55
C SER A 45 -10.24 -12.30 -7.10
N ALA A 46 -9.29 -11.51 -6.62
CA ALA A 46 -8.92 -11.42 -5.21
C ALA A 46 -8.98 -9.95 -4.76
N ALA A 47 -9.51 -9.71 -3.56
CA ALA A 47 -9.51 -8.40 -2.94
C ALA A 47 -8.41 -8.35 -1.87
N TYR A 48 -7.80 -7.19 -1.72
CA TYR A 48 -6.73 -6.92 -0.77
C TYR A 48 -7.01 -5.61 -0.05
N ALA A 49 -6.78 -5.60 1.26
CA ALA A 49 -6.87 -4.44 2.11
C ALA A 49 -5.54 -4.24 2.84
N GLY A 50 -5.12 -3.01 3.03
CA GLY A 50 -3.89 -2.69 3.73
C GLY A 50 -3.60 -1.20 3.80
N LEU A 51 -2.33 -0.85 3.65
CA LEU A 51 -1.80 0.49 3.90
C LEU A 51 -0.96 0.96 2.72
N ILE A 52 -0.93 2.26 2.53
CA ILE A 52 -0.08 2.93 1.54
C ILE A 52 0.63 4.11 2.20
N GLN A 53 1.89 4.32 1.84
CA GLN A 53 2.68 5.49 2.19
C GLN A 53 3.02 6.27 0.91
N LEU A 54 2.71 7.56 0.89
CA LEU A 54 2.99 8.48 -0.21
C LEU A 54 3.83 9.66 0.30
N ASP A 55 4.99 9.90 -0.30
CA ASP A 55 5.86 11.03 0.00
C ASP A 55 5.44 12.25 -0.84
N LEU A 56 4.46 13.00 -0.34
CA LEU A 56 3.84 14.10 -1.07
C LEU A 56 4.49 15.46 -0.70
N PRO A 57 4.95 16.26 -1.66
CA PRO A 57 5.47 17.62 -1.44
C PRO A 57 4.36 18.65 -1.22
N ILE A 58 3.53 18.41 -0.21
CA ILE A 58 2.53 19.37 0.27
C ILE A 58 3.26 20.57 0.89
N ASP A 59 2.93 21.78 0.44
CA ASP A 59 3.64 23.02 0.79
C ASP A 59 5.16 23.02 0.48
N GLY A 60 5.57 22.17 -0.46
CA GLY A 60 6.90 22.18 -1.09
C GLY A 60 7.98 21.36 -0.41
N THR A 61 7.72 20.73 0.74
CA THR A 61 8.62 19.72 1.32
C THR A 61 7.92 18.38 1.32
N ALA A 62 8.54 17.34 0.75
CA ALA A 62 8.01 15.99 0.77
C ALA A 62 7.84 15.49 2.21
N GLN A 63 6.64 14.99 2.50
CA GLN A 63 6.29 14.39 3.79
C GLN A 63 5.48 13.11 3.56
N THR A 64 5.67 12.11 4.42
CA THR A 64 5.06 10.80 4.27
C THR A 64 3.63 10.79 4.80
N PHE A 65 2.67 10.58 3.90
CA PHE A 65 1.28 10.35 4.23
C PHE A 65 0.96 8.87 4.22
N GLU A 66 0.39 8.37 5.31
CA GLU A 66 -0.13 7.01 5.39
C GLU A 66 -1.65 7.02 5.17
N GLY A 67 -2.18 6.05 4.44
CA GLY A 67 -3.61 5.91 4.17
C GLY A 67 -4.06 4.46 4.09
N ALA A 68 -5.37 4.26 4.11
CA ALA A 68 -5.97 2.96 3.85
C ALA A 68 -5.90 2.66 2.35
N PHE A 69 -5.52 1.43 2.01
CA PHE A 69 -5.38 0.96 0.63
C PHE A 69 -6.26 -0.26 0.42
N ASP A 70 -7.21 -0.16 -0.50
CA ASP A 70 -8.11 -1.26 -0.89
C ASP A 70 -8.02 -1.48 -2.40
N VAL A 71 -7.78 -2.72 -2.82
CA VAL A 71 -7.69 -3.06 -4.25
C VAL A 71 -8.30 -4.41 -4.54
N THR A 72 -8.95 -4.52 -5.70
CA THR A 72 -9.42 -5.77 -6.28
C THR A 72 -8.62 -6.05 -7.54
N LEU A 73 -8.07 -7.26 -7.61
CA LEU A 73 -7.25 -7.79 -8.70
C LEU A 73 -8.04 -8.91 -9.39
N GLY A 74 -8.39 -8.71 -10.65
CA GLY A 74 -9.03 -9.66 -11.54
C GLY A 74 -7.98 -10.36 -12.42
N PHE A 75 -8.08 -11.68 -12.51
CA PHE A 75 -7.15 -12.51 -13.25
C PHE A 75 -7.65 -12.85 -14.67
N ASP A 76 -8.90 -12.54 -14.97
CA ASP A 76 -9.51 -12.77 -16.27
C ASP A 76 -8.93 -11.83 -17.35
N ALA A 77 -8.74 -12.34 -18.56
CA ALA A 77 -8.13 -11.61 -19.68
C ALA A 77 -9.00 -10.48 -20.29
N GLY A 78 -10.02 -9.99 -19.58
CA GLY A 78 -10.91 -8.93 -20.06
C GLY A 78 -11.38 -7.99 -18.94
N GLY A 79 -11.34 -6.68 -19.20
CA GLY A 79 -11.75 -5.62 -18.27
C GLY A 79 -10.58 -4.74 -17.79
N THR A 80 -10.83 -3.97 -16.72
CA THR A 80 -9.81 -3.27 -15.92
C THR A 80 -9.48 -4.16 -14.71
N PRO A 81 -8.52 -5.10 -14.83
CA PRO A 81 -8.27 -6.10 -13.80
C PRO A 81 -7.86 -5.51 -12.46
N VAL A 82 -7.31 -4.30 -12.40
CA VAL A 82 -6.94 -3.67 -11.13
C VAL A 82 -7.82 -2.46 -10.89
N THR A 83 -8.62 -2.51 -9.84
CA THR A 83 -9.49 -1.41 -9.41
C THR A 83 -9.45 -1.27 -7.89
N GLY A 84 -9.48 -0.06 -7.36
CA GLY A 84 -9.37 0.15 -5.93
C GLY A 84 -9.46 1.61 -5.52
N SER A 85 -9.09 1.88 -4.28
CA SER A 85 -9.04 3.24 -3.76
C SER A 85 -8.04 3.39 -2.63
N VAL A 86 -7.60 4.62 -2.42
CA VAL A 86 -6.86 5.06 -1.25
C VAL A 86 -7.65 6.14 -0.53
N THR A 87 -7.84 5.96 0.77
CA THR A 87 -8.56 6.90 1.65
C THR A 87 -7.74 7.25 2.88
N ASP A 88 -8.23 8.23 3.65
CA ASP A 88 -7.73 8.56 4.99
C ASP A 88 -6.23 8.91 5.04
N LEU A 89 -5.71 9.53 3.96
CA LEU A 89 -4.33 9.98 3.88
C LEU A 89 -4.02 11.01 4.97
N ALA A 90 -3.08 10.70 5.85
CA ALA A 90 -2.66 11.58 6.94
C ALA A 90 -1.17 11.48 7.24
N SER A 91 -0.59 12.59 7.70
CA SER A 91 0.81 12.73 8.13
C SER A 91 0.85 13.59 9.39
N ASP A 92 1.21 13.00 10.55
CA ASP A 92 1.26 13.65 11.85
C ASP A 92 0.02 14.50 12.19
N ALA A 93 0.06 15.82 11.92
CA ALA A 93 -0.99 16.79 12.20
C ALA A 93 -1.83 17.18 10.97
N ILE A 94 -1.46 16.70 9.79
CA ILE A 94 -2.09 17.02 8.51
C ILE A 94 -2.92 15.82 8.08
N SER A 95 -4.17 16.05 7.72
CA SER A 95 -5.04 15.05 7.12
C SER A 95 -5.57 15.60 5.80
N LEU A 96 -5.44 14.79 4.76
CA LEU A 96 -5.92 15.08 3.43
C LEU A 96 -7.31 14.50 3.28
N THR A 97 -8.25 15.34 2.87
CA THR A 97 -9.61 14.88 2.57
C THR A 97 -9.73 14.57 1.07
N GLY A 98 -10.42 13.50 0.72
CA GLY A 98 -10.55 13.06 -0.67
C GLY A 98 -10.38 11.56 -0.80
N THR A 99 -10.33 11.08 -2.04
CA THR A 99 -10.11 9.67 -2.35
C THR A 99 -9.33 9.60 -3.65
N LEU A 100 -8.24 8.82 -3.63
CA LEU A 100 -7.55 8.46 -4.87
C LEU A 100 -8.17 7.18 -5.40
N GLN A 101 -8.53 7.16 -6.68
CA GLN A 101 -9.04 5.97 -7.35
C GLN A 101 -7.88 5.21 -7.97
N ILE A 102 -7.93 3.89 -7.88
CA ILE A 102 -7.04 2.99 -8.62
C ILE A 102 -7.85 2.38 -9.75
N ASP A 103 -7.39 2.54 -10.99
CA ASP A 103 -8.11 2.04 -12.16
C ASP A 103 -7.16 1.71 -13.32
N ASN A 104 -7.74 1.29 -14.45
CA ASN A 104 -7.04 1.05 -15.71
C ASN A 104 -5.82 0.11 -15.60
N GLY A 105 -5.81 -0.78 -14.59
CA GLY A 105 -4.68 -1.64 -14.41
C GLY A 105 -4.59 -2.82 -15.37
N ALA A 106 -3.43 -3.46 -15.36
CA ALA A 106 -3.10 -4.61 -16.19
C ALA A 106 -2.32 -5.63 -15.36
N MET A 107 -2.61 -6.91 -15.62
CA MET A 107 -1.80 -8.03 -15.13
C MET A 107 -0.67 -8.32 -16.12
N ASN A 108 0.51 -8.66 -15.61
CA ASN A 108 1.65 -9.11 -16.38
C ASN A 108 1.93 -10.60 -16.08
N PRO A 109 1.23 -11.54 -16.75
CA PRO A 109 1.40 -12.98 -16.49
C PRO A 109 2.77 -13.53 -16.91
N GLY A 110 3.59 -12.73 -17.61
CA GLY A 110 4.96 -13.07 -17.99
C GLY A 110 6.03 -12.40 -17.13
N ALA A 111 5.65 -11.69 -16.06
CA ALA A 111 6.57 -10.97 -15.20
C ALA A 111 7.65 -11.91 -14.64
N VAL A 112 8.89 -11.43 -14.67
CA VAL A 112 10.00 -12.01 -13.91
C VAL A 112 10.15 -11.12 -12.69
N PRO A 113 9.77 -11.55 -11.47
CA PRO A 113 9.72 -10.68 -10.28
C PRO A 113 11.00 -9.91 -9.93
N SER A 114 12.15 -10.36 -10.43
CA SER A 114 13.42 -9.63 -10.26
C SER A 114 13.67 -8.53 -11.29
N LEU A 115 12.79 -8.39 -12.29
CA LEU A 115 12.92 -7.48 -13.44
C LEU A 115 11.66 -6.63 -13.65
N ASP A 116 10.48 -7.23 -13.53
CA ASP A 116 9.19 -6.63 -13.84
C ASP A 116 8.17 -6.93 -12.75
N TYR A 117 7.27 -5.97 -12.50
CA TYR A 117 6.12 -6.14 -11.61
C TYR A 117 5.03 -7.01 -12.26
N GLN A 118 4.32 -7.77 -11.42
CA GLN A 118 3.21 -8.66 -11.83
C GLN A 118 1.91 -7.92 -12.15
N PHE A 119 1.72 -6.70 -11.66
CA PHE A 119 0.62 -5.85 -12.07
C PHE A 119 0.98 -4.37 -12.03
N THR A 120 0.25 -3.58 -12.80
CA THR A 120 0.26 -2.13 -12.72
C THR A 120 -1.15 -1.57 -12.76
N ALA A 121 -1.33 -0.35 -12.26
CA ALA A 121 -2.58 0.40 -12.33
C ALA A 121 -2.32 1.90 -12.28
N ASN A 122 -3.25 2.69 -12.79
CA ASN A 122 -3.24 4.14 -12.55
C ASN A 122 -3.75 4.39 -11.13
N ILE A 123 -3.22 5.42 -10.48
CA ILE A 123 -3.78 5.99 -9.25
C ILE A 123 -3.95 7.48 -9.44
N GLY A 124 -5.13 8.01 -9.15
CA GLY A 124 -5.34 9.44 -9.29
C GLY A 124 -6.60 9.95 -8.63
N GLY A 125 -6.62 11.25 -8.36
CA GLY A 125 -7.72 11.90 -7.67
C GLY A 125 -7.34 13.28 -7.17
N ALA A 126 -8.30 13.96 -6.55
CA ALA A 126 -8.07 15.23 -5.88
C ALA A 126 -8.09 15.01 -4.37
N VAL A 127 -7.11 15.60 -3.68
CA VAL A 127 -7.04 15.67 -2.23
C VAL A 127 -7.02 17.14 -1.78
N ASP A 128 -7.63 17.42 -0.64
CA ASP A 128 -7.79 18.75 -0.08
C ASP A 128 -7.16 18.82 1.31
N GLU A 129 -6.20 19.74 1.45
CA GLU A 129 -5.63 20.19 2.71
C GLU A 129 -6.20 21.56 3.08
N GLY A 130 -7.19 21.60 3.96
CA GLY A 130 -7.66 22.86 4.55
C GLY A 130 -8.18 23.91 3.56
N GLY A 131 -8.64 23.50 2.38
CA GLY A 131 -9.13 24.34 1.28
C GLY A 131 -8.18 24.43 0.08
N THR A 132 -6.99 23.82 0.17
CA THR A 132 -6.02 23.77 -0.92
C THR A 132 -6.09 22.43 -1.62
N ILE A 133 -6.44 22.44 -2.92
CA ILE A 133 -6.62 21.23 -3.72
C ILE A 133 -5.31 20.85 -4.41
N TYR A 134 -4.93 19.59 -4.25
CA TYR A 134 -3.83 18.93 -4.95
C TYR A 134 -4.40 17.81 -5.82
N SER A 135 -4.01 17.79 -7.10
CA SER A 135 -4.34 16.70 -8.02
C SER A 135 -3.20 15.70 -8.03
N ILE A 136 -3.50 14.44 -7.77
CA ILE A 136 -2.57 13.31 -7.82
C ILE A 136 -2.84 12.54 -9.10
N ASP A 137 -1.78 12.23 -9.85
CA ASP A 137 -1.79 11.33 -11.00
C ASP A 137 -0.53 10.48 -10.99
N GLY A 138 -0.67 9.17 -11.02
CA GLY A 138 0.46 8.26 -10.83
C GLY A 138 0.17 6.83 -11.25
N THR A 139 1.16 5.98 -11.00
CA THR A 139 1.13 4.55 -11.29
C THR A 139 1.43 3.77 -10.01
N VAL A 140 0.61 2.75 -9.75
CA VAL A 140 0.85 1.68 -8.78
C VAL A 140 1.45 0.51 -9.53
N ALA A 141 2.52 -0.09 -9.01
CA ALA A 141 3.09 -1.30 -9.57
C ALA A 141 3.55 -2.23 -8.44
N GLY A 142 3.22 -3.52 -8.55
CA GLY A 142 3.55 -4.45 -7.48
C GLY A 142 3.48 -5.92 -7.85
N ASP A 143 3.79 -6.73 -6.85
CA ASP A 143 3.88 -8.17 -6.90
C ASP A 143 2.97 -8.82 -5.86
N PHE A 144 2.64 -10.08 -6.13
CA PHE A 144 1.96 -10.96 -5.19
C PHE A 144 2.99 -11.66 -4.30
N TYR A 145 2.63 -11.91 -3.05
CA TYR A 145 3.50 -12.54 -2.07
C TYR A 145 2.79 -13.73 -1.42
N GLY A 146 3.59 -14.77 -1.15
CA GLY A 146 3.18 -16.03 -0.53
C GLY A 146 2.75 -17.11 -1.53
N ALA A 147 2.50 -18.31 -1.01
CA ALA A 147 2.24 -19.50 -1.83
C ALA A 147 0.82 -19.54 -2.42
N GLN A 148 -0.09 -18.75 -1.84
CA GLN A 148 -1.48 -18.62 -2.23
C GLN A 148 -1.84 -17.14 -2.39
N TRP A 149 -0.89 -16.32 -2.89
CA TRP A 149 -1.09 -14.90 -3.18
C TRP A 149 -1.73 -14.15 -1.99
N GLU A 150 -1.28 -14.47 -0.77
CA GLU A 150 -1.84 -14.02 0.50
C GLU A 150 -1.66 -12.50 0.71
N GLY A 151 -0.69 -11.89 0.05
CA GLY A 151 -0.47 -10.46 0.10
C GLY A 151 0.01 -9.87 -1.22
N ILE A 152 0.04 -8.54 -1.25
CA ILE A 152 0.60 -7.74 -2.33
C ILE A 152 1.45 -6.63 -1.73
N ALA A 153 2.53 -6.26 -2.42
CA ALA A 153 3.31 -5.09 -2.07
C ALA A 153 3.94 -4.49 -3.32
N GLY A 154 4.32 -3.23 -3.24
CA GLY A 154 4.95 -2.56 -4.36
C GLY A 154 5.17 -1.08 -4.14
N VAL A 155 5.34 -0.38 -5.26
CA VAL A 155 5.68 1.04 -5.30
C VAL A 155 4.56 1.84 -5.95
N VAL A 156 4.53 3.12 -5.61
CA VAL A 156 3.71 4.13 -6.26
C VAL A 156 4.61 5.29 -6.67
N PHE A 157 4.41 5.84 -7.85
CA PHE A 157 5.13 7.03 -8.30
C PHE A 157 4.28 7.83 -9.28
N GLY A 158 4.46 9.14 -9.31
CA GLY A 158 3.69 10.01 -10.18
C GLY A 158 3.96 11.48 -9.94
N ASP A 159 2.99 12.29 -10.35
CA ASP A 159 3.01 13.74 -10.24
C ASP A 159 1.90 14.22 -9.29
N ILE A 160 2.23 15.24 -8.51
CA ILE A 160 1.29 16.04 -7.74
C ILE A 160 1.23 17.45 -8.32
N THR A 161 0.02 17.95 -8.55
CA THR A 161 -0.23 19.26 -9.14
C THR A 161 -1.01 20.17 -8.20
N GLN A 162 -0.49 21.37 -7.96
CA GLN A 162 -1.16 22.45 -7.22
C GLN A 162 -1.24 23.70 -8.11
N GLY A 163 -2.39 23.96 -8.72
CA GLY A 163 -2.56 25.05 -9.67
C GLY A 163 -1.68 24.87 -10.92
N VAL A 164 -0.55 25.59 -10.99
CA VAL A 164 0.44 25.48 -12.08
C VAL A 164 1.75 24.82 -11.66
N ALA A 165 1.92 24.55 -10.36
CA ALA A 165 3.08 23.84 -9.84
C ALA A 165 2.87 22.34 -10.02
N VAL A 166 3.89 21.64 -10.51
CA VAL A 166 3.94 20.18 -10.63
C VAL A 166 5.21 19.73 -9.93
N ASP A 167 5.09 18.70 -9.12
CA ASP A 167 6.20 18.04 -8.45
C ASP A 167 6.03 16.52 -8.53
N ILE A 168 7.09 15.77 -8.29
CA ILE A 168 7.10 14.31 -8.34
C ILE A 168 6.87 13.78 -6.91
N PHE A 169 6.12 12.68 -6.81
CA PHE A 169 6.03 11.91 -5.58
C PHE A 169 6.37 10.44 -5.84
N ASP A 170 6.79 9.78 -4.77
CA ASP A 170 6.96 8.34 -4.70
C ASP A 170 6.28 7.78 -3.44
N GLY A 171 6.21 6.47 -3.34
CA GLY A 171 5.49 5.80 -2.28
C GLY A 171 5.58 4.30 -2.37
N THR A 172 5.03 3.65 -1.35
CA THR A 172 4.99 2.20 -1.24
C THR A 172 3.64 1.76 -0.70
N PHE A 173 3.20 0.55 -1.04
CA PHE A 173 1.97 -0.01 -0.50
C PHE A 173 2.18 -1.46 -0.08
N VAL A 174 1.30 -1.91 0.82
CA VAL A 174 1.18 -3.30 1.21
C VAL A 174 -0.30 -3.62 1.43
N GLY A 175 -0.73 -4.79 0.98
CA GLY A 175 -2.07 -5.32 1.18
C GLY A 175 -2.05 -6.79 1.55
N GLN A 176 -2.99 -7.21 2.37
CA GLN A 176 -3.27 -8.61 2.66
C GLN A 176 -4.61 -8.98 2.05
N GLN A 177 -4.74 -10.24 1.63
CA GLN A 177 -5.98 -10.71 1.03
C GLN A 177 -7.15 -10.53 2.01
N ALA A 178 -8.19 -9.85 1.56
CA ALA A 178 -9.40 -9.62 2.35
C ALA A 178 -10.17 -10.95 2.53
N PRO A 179 -10.80 -11.17 3.70
CA PRO A 179 -11.51 -12.42 4.01
C PRO A 179 -12.82 -12.61 3.22
#